data_AF-A0A382S7E3-F1
#
_entry.id   AF-A0A382S7E3-F1
#
_cell.length_a   1.000
_cell.length_b   1.000
_cell.length_c   1.000
_cell.angle_alpha   90.00
_cell.angle_beta   90.00
_cell.angle_gamma   90.00
#
_symmetry.space_group_name_H-M   'P 1'
#
loop_
_entity.id
_entity.type
_entity.pdbx_description
1 polymer ?
#
loop_
_entity_poly.entity_id
_entity_poly.type
_entity_poly.pdbx_seq_one_letter_code
_entity_poly.pdbx_strand_id
1 'polypeptide(L)'
;MNFLNLIEQKRDGSELSPEAIAEAVAGFSAGAIPEYQMAAFLMAVNFQGMSERETRALTESMRDSGEVLEFPKDDRTIVDKHSTGGVGDK
;
A
#
# COMPACT_ATOMS: atom_id res chain seq x y z
N MET A 1 5.70 -16.53 -2.00
CA MET A 1 6.51 -15.31 -2.10
C MET A 1 7.72 -15.38 -1.15
N ASN A 2 8.91 -14.98 -1.59
CA ASN A 2 10.03 -14.71 -0.67
C ASN A 2 10.09 -13.19 -0.41
N PHE A 3 9.53 -12.74 0.72
CA PHE A 3 9.43 -11.30 1.01
C PHE A 3 10.79 -10.62 1.22
N LEU A 4 11.83 -11.37 1.61
CA LEU A 4 13.20 -10.85 1.69
C LEU A 4 13.68 -10.32 0.35
N ASN A 5 13.37 -11.02 -0.76
CA ASN A 5 13.76 -10.58 -2.10
C ASN A 5 13.11 -9.25 -2.49
N LEU A 6 11.89 -8.96 -2.01
CA LEU A 6 11.22 -7.68 -2.27
C LEU A 6 11.89 -6.54 -1.49
N ILE A 7 12.30 -6.80 -0.25
CA ILE A 7 13.06 -5.83 0.55
C ILE A 7 14.38 -5.50 -0.14
N GLU A 8 15.12 -6.52 -0.61
CA GLU A 8 16.39 -6.33 -1.32
C GLU A 8 16.21 -5.55 -2.61
N GLN A 9 15.23 -5.93 -3.45
CA GLN A 9 14.92 -5.21 -4.68
C GLN A 9 14.58 -3.75 -4.42
N LYS A 10 13.69 -3.48 -3.45
CA LYS A 10 13.30 -2.11 -3.13
C LYS A 10 14.47 -1.33 -2.55
N ARG A 11 15.26 -1.91 -1.65
CA ARG A 11 16.49 -1.31 -1.09
C ARG A 11 17.47 -0.90 -2.19
N ASP A 12 17.60 -1.72 -3.22
CA ASP A 12 18.51 -1.50 -4.34
C ASP A 12 17.91 -0.58 -5.43
N GLY A 13 16.73 0.01 -5.17
CA GLY A 13 16.09 1.02 -6.03
C GLY A 13 15.31 0.43 -7.20
N SER A 14 15.05 -0.88 -7.20
CA SER A 14 14.25 -1.52 -8.25
C SER A 14 12.75 -1.23 -8.08
N GLU A 15 12.05 -1.13 -9.21
CA GLU A 15 10.59 -1.07 -9.24
C GLU A 15 10.01 -2.47 -9.04
N LEU A 16 9.03 -2.60 -8.15
CA LEU A 16 8.31 -3.84 -7.88
C LEU A 16 7.11 -3.98 -8.81
N SER A 17 6.74 -5.22 -9.12
CA SER A 17 5.53 -5.47 -9.91
C SER A 17 4.26 -5.29 -9.05
N PRO A 18 3.13 -4.91 -9.66
CA PRO A 18 1.83 -4.86 -8.98
C PRO A 18 1.47 -6.15 -8.23
N GLU A 19 1.78 -7.30 -8.83
CA GLU A 19 1.51 -8.63 -8.25
C GLU A 19 2.35 -8.86 -6.99
N ALA A 20 3.62 -8.47 -7.01
CA ALA A 20 4.50 -8.57 -5.85
C ALA A 20 4.02 -7.68 -4.69
N ILE A 21 3.51 -6.48 -4.99
CA ILE A 21 2.92 -5.58 -3.99
C ILE A 21 1.63 -6.17 -3.42
N ALA A 22 0.75 -6.73 -4.27
CA ALA A 22 -0.48 -7.35 -3.83
C ALA A 22 -0.22 -8.58 -2.93
N GLU A 23 0.73 -9.44 -3.30
CA GLU A 23 1.15 -10.56 -2.47
C GLU A 23 1.74 -10.11 -1.13
N ALA A 24 2.51 -9.00 -1.10
CA ALA A 24 3.06 -8.44 0.12
C ALA A 24 1.97 -7.92 1.07
N VAL A 25 0.99 -7.17 0.55
CA VAL A 25 -0.14 -6.68 1.36
C VAL A 25 -0.97 -7.84 1.89
N ALA A 26 -1.34 -8.80 1.03
CA ALA A 26 -2.11 -9.97 1.45
C ALA A 26 -1.36 -10.80 2.49
N GLY A 27 -0.06 -11.03 2.29
CA GLY A 27 0.79 -11.79 3.22
C GLY A 27 0.93 -11.11 4.59
N PHE A 28 1.06 -9.78 4.62
CA PHE A 28 1.14 -9.05 5.88
C PHE A 28 -0.21 -9.00 6.62
N SER A 29 -1.31 -8.71 5.90
CA SER A 29 -2.65 -8.71 6.49
C SER A 29 -3.07 -10.09 7.03
N ALA A 30 -2.57 -11.18 6.44
CA ALA A 30 -2.81 -12.55 6.92
C ALA A 30 -1.86 -13.01 8.04
N GLY A 31 -0.93 -12.16 8.50
CA GLY A 31 0.06 -12.50 9.53
C GLY A 31 1.18 -13.45 9.06
N ALA A 32 1.30 -13.69 7.76
CA ALA A 32 2.34 -14.55 7.20
C ALA A 32 3.69 -13.84 7.05
N ILE A 33 3.70 -12.51 7.03
CA ILE A 33 4.91 -11.68 7.02
C ILE A 33 5.15 -11.12 8.42
N PRO A 34 6.28 -11.43 9.07
CA PRO A 34 6.62 -10.86 10.37
C PRO A 34 6.80 -9.34 10.32
N GLU A 35 6.43 -8.66 11.41
CA GLU A 35 6.51 -7.19 11.55
C GLU A 35 7.91 -6.64 11.23
N TYR A 36 8.98 -7.33 11.65
CA TYR A 36 10.35 -6.88 11.41
C TYR A 36 10.72 -6.84 9.92
N GLN A 37 10.12 -7.71 9.10
CA GLN A 37 10.34 -7.67 7.65
C GLN A 37 9.58 -6.50 7.03
N MET A 38 8.33 -6.26 7.45
CA MET A 38 7.56 -5.13 6.95
C MET A 38 8.21 -3.79 7.35
N ALA A 39 8.74 -3.68 8.57
CA ALA A 39 9.50 -2.50 9.00
C ALA A 39 10.73 -2.24 8.12
N ALA A 40 11.47 -3.30 7.75
CA ALA A 40 12.61 -3.18 6.84
C ALA A 40 12.18 -2.77 5.41
N PHE A 41 11.07 -3.31 4.92
CA PHE A 41 10.49 -2.91 3.63
C PHE A 41 10.09 -1.43 3.62
N LEU A 42 9.37 -0.97 4.65
CA LEU A 42 8.94 0.43 4.77
C LEU A 42 10.13 1.39 4.84
N MET A 43 11.21 1.00 5.52
CA MET A 43 12.43 1.79 5.53
C MET A 43 13.08 1.88 4.15
N ALA A 44 13.10 0.78 3.38
CA ALA A 44 13.59 0.79 2.01
C ALA A 44 12.74 1.71 1.11
N VAL A 45 11.42 1.66 1.23
CA VAL A 45 10.49 2.57 0.53
C VAL A 45 10.73 4.03 0.93
N ASN A 46 10.98 4.33 2.21
CA ASN A 46 11.25 5.69 2.66
C ASN A 46 12.50 6.31 1.99
N PHE A 47 13.52 5.51 1.71
CA PHE A 47 14.74 5.99 1.04
C PHE A 47 14.65 6.00 -0.49
N GLN A 48 14.02 4.99 -1.09
CA GLN A 48 14.02 4.80 -2.54
C GLN A 48 12.75 5.31 -3.23
N GLY A 49 11.71 5.58 -2.44
CA GLY A 49 10.39 5.91 -2.94
C GLY A 49 9.69 4.76 -3.66
N MET A 50 8.58 5.10 -4.30
CA MET A 50 7.80 4.24 -5.19
C MET A 50 7.43 5.03 -6.44
N SER A 51 7.37 4.35 -7.58
CA SER A 51 6.81 4.94 -8.80
C SER A 51 5.31 5.20 -8.63
N GLU A 52 4.69 5.96 -9.54
CA GLU A 52 3.23 6.11 -9.57
C GLU A 52 2.51 4.76 -9.76
N ARG A 53 3.11 3.86 -10.54
CA ARG A 53 2.57 2.51 -10.79
C ARG A 53 2.58 1.68 -9.51
N GLU A 54 3.68 1.72 -8.79
CA GLU A 54 3.82 1.04 -7.49
C GLU A 54 2.88 1.62 -6.43
N THR A 55 2.80 2.95 -6.35
CA THR A 55 1.93 3.65 -5.39
C THR A 55 0.46 3.32 -5.64
N ARG A 56 0.03 3.27 -6.91
CA ARG A 56 -1.30 2.81 -7.30
C ARG A 56 -1.55 1.37 -6.86
N ALA A 57 -0.64 0.46 -7.17
CA ALA A 57 -0.77 -0.95 -6.81
C ALA A 57 -0.88 -1.15 -5.30
N LEU A 58 -0.06 -0.43 -4.52
CA LEU A 58 -0.12 -0.47 -3.05
C LEU A 58 -1.48 0.04 -2.55
N THR A 59 -1.95 1.17 -3.07
CA THR A 59 -3.23 1.78 -2.68
C THR A 59 -4.40 0.85 -2.97
N GLU A 60 -4.45 0.27 -4.18
CA GLU A 60 -5.52 -0.66 -4.58
C GLU A 60 -5.46 -1.95 -3.76
N SER A 61 -4.27 -2.51 -3.54
CA SER A 61 -4.09 -3.73 -2.72
C SER A 61 -4.52 -3.52 -1.27
N MET A 62 -4.20 -2.35 -0.69
CA MET A 62 -4.64 -2.00 0.67
C MET A 62 -6.15 -1.78 0.74
N ARG A 63 -6.75 -1.07 -0.23
CA ARG A 63 -8.21 -0.89 -0.34
C ARG A 63 -8.92 -2.24 -0.37
N ASP A 64 -8.42 -3.16 -1.19
CA ASP A 64 -9.05 -4.46 -1.43
C ASP A 64 -8.73 -5.49 -0.33
N SER A 65 -7.86 -5.17 0.63
CA SER A 65 -7.53 -6.06 1.76
C SER A 65 -8.63 -6.14 2.83
N GLY A 66 -9.65 -5.28 2.73
CA GLY A 66 -10.78 -5.21 3.66
C GLY A 66 -12.12 -5.10 2.92
N GLU A 67 -13.08 -4.43 3.55
CA GLU A 67 -14.39 -4.19 2.96
C GLU A 67 -14.38 -2.90 2.11
N VAL A 68 -14.90 -3.00 0.88
CA VAL A 68 -15.11 -1.86 -0.01
C VAL A 68 -16.60 -1.53 -0.01
N LEU A 69 -16.95 -0.32 0.43
CA LEU A 69 -18.35 0.11 0.52
C LEU A 69 -18.98 0.26 -0.86
N GLU A 70 -20.15 -0.36 -1.06
CA GLU A 70 -21.00 -0.13 -2.22
C GLU A 70 -22.12 0.85 -1.86
N PHE A 71 -22.25 1.93 -2.63
CA PHE A 71 -23.31 2.92 -2.45
C PHE A 71 -24.47 2.66 -3.40
N PRO A 72 -25.72 2.97 -2.99
CA PRO A 72 -26.88 2.87 -3.87
C PRO A 72 -26.68 3.64 -5.18
N LYS A 73 -27.15 3.08 -6.28
CA LYS A 73 -27.19 3.77 -7.58
C LYS A 73 -28.35 4.76 -7.56
N ASP A 74 -28.10 5.96 -7.05
CA ASP A 74 -28.99 7.11 -7.14
C ASP A 74 -28.29 8.31 -7.79
N ASP A 75 -29.04 9.35 -8.13
CA ASP A 75 -28.54 10.49 -8.92
C ASP A 75 -27.59 11.43 -8.14
N ARG A 76 -27.27 11.12 -6.89
CA ARG A 76 -26.40 11.98 -6.05
C ARG A 76 -24.93 11.61 -6.24
N THR A 77 -24.10 12.65 -6.32
CA THR A 77 -22.64 12.49 -6.33
C THR A 77 -22.13 12.16 -4.93
N ILE A 78 -21.36 11.08 -4.81
CA ILE A 78 -20.62 10.76 -3.58
C ILE A 78 -19.35 11.61 -3.55
N VAL A 79 -19.16 12.35 -2.46
CA VAL A 79 -18.00 13.22 -2.25
C VAL A 79 -17.44 12.98 -0.86
N ASP A 80 -16.12 13.14 -0.74
CA ASP A 80 -15.41 13.04 0.53
C ASP A 80 -14.31 14.09 0.61
N LYS A 81 -13.87 14.43 1.83
CA LYS A 81 -12.71 15.28 2.09
C LYS A 81 -11.74 14.52 2.97
N HIS A 82 -10.51 14.41 2.50
CA HIS A 82 -9.38 13.93 3.28
C HIS A 82 -8.35 15.04 3.50
N SER A 83 -7.63 15.00 4.63
CA SER A 83 -6.51 15.88 4.90
C SER A 83 -5.27 15.07 5.24
N THR A 84 -4.11 15.55 4.83
CA THR A 84 -2.81 15.01 5.23
C THR A 84 -2.47 15.34 6.69
N GLY A 85 -3.20 16.27 7.31
CA GLY A 85 -2.98 16.77 8.66
C GLY A 85 -2.26 18.12 8.71
N GLY A 86 -2.52 18.90 9.76
CA GLY A 86 -1.94 20.22 10.00
C GLY A 86 -2.41 20.84 11.32
N VAL A 87 -1.63 21.76 11.90
CA VAL A 87 -2.03 22.47 13.14
C VAL A 87 -3.15 23.46 12.80
N GLY A 88 -4.31 23.29 13.43
CA GLY A 88 -5.48 24.13 13.18
C GLY A 88 -6.33 23.69 11.98
N ASP A 89 -6.18 22.46 11.49
CA ASP A 89 -6.98 21.89 10.40
C ASP A 89 -8.42 21.58 10.86
N LYS A 90 -9.27 22.62 10.82
CA LYS A 90 -10.71 22.60 11.06
C LYS A 90 -11.45 23.34 9.95
#